data_AF-A0A7C5VZ73-F1
#
_entry.id   AF-A0A7C5VZ73-F1
#
_cell.length_a   1.000
_cell.length_b   1.000
_cell.length_c   1.000
_cell.angle_alpha   90.00
_cell.angle_beta   90.00
_cell.angle_gamma   90.00
#
_symmetry.space_group_name_H-M   'P 1'
#
loop_
_entity.id
_entity.type
_entity.pdbx_description
1 polymer ?
#
loop_
_entity_poly.entity_id
_entity_poly.type
_entity_poly.pdbx_seq_one_letter_code
_entity_poly.pdbx_strand_id
1 'polypeptide(L)'
;MIDVNFLNSVKKKLLDLKAQILSRSYQVSNIPDEEKTDVFDMTSVEKIRDVEHIASSIDVETLKMVEHAIEKIESGSYGFCEFCGVEIDKERLIEVPYVRYCIDCQEKLEIEEQALKVEMELPESDRVSFSDEEITQDEEVSEEKLGEEEGLRVSPESEEEEEEEELEETDLAEEEHGIESQVLEEEVEFDKEIKEQVEEEIEEEFRKEDKYEDEEEEEDLEEVETERRAKRAKEKPEKIKMKKAKELKKAKKRKEIKKKKQILKDKKKAKKRS
;
A
#
# COMPACT_ATOMS: atom_id res chain seq x y z
N MET A 1 -3.61 -13.31 -18.52
CA MET A 1 -2.60 -14.15 -17.80
C MET A 1 -1.22 -13.49 -17.79
N ILE A 2 -0.60 -13.43 -16.62
CA ILE A 2 0.63 -12.64 -16.32
C ILE A 2 1.78 -13.61 -16.02
N ASP A 3 2.99 -13.28 -16.50
CA ASP A 3 4.18 -14.12 -16.31
C ASP A 3 4.85 -13.89 -14.94
N VAL A 4 5.38 -14.95 -14.32
CA VAL A 4 6.13 -14.87 -13.05
C VAL A 4 7.34 -13.93 -13.16
N ASN A 5 8.03 -13.93 -14.31
CA ASN A 5 9.12 -12.98 -14.58
C ASN A 5 8.66 -11.51 -14.60
N PHE A 6 7.43 -11.27 -15.05
CA PHE A 6 6.84 -9.93 -15.06
C PHE A 6 6.49 -9.50 -13.63
N LEU A 7 5.82 -10.36 -12.85
CA LEU A 7 5.51 -10.08 -11.43
C LEU A 7 6.77 -9.77 -10.62
N ASN A 8 7.85 -10.53 -10.79
CA ASN A 8 9.13 -10.24 -10.13
C ASN A 8 9.74 -8.89 -10.55
N SER A 9 9.60 -8.50 -11.82
CA SER A 9 10.07 -7.20 -12.31
C SER A 9 9.24 -6.04 -11.75
N VAL A 10 7.94 -6.24 -11.57
CA VAL A 10 7.00 -5.26 -11.01
C VAL A 10 7.18 -5.13 -9.50
N LYS A 11 7.25 -6.25 -8.75
CA LYS A 11 7.55 -6.24 -7.30
C LYS A 11 8.84 -5.48 -7.02
N LYS A 12 9.88 -5.69 -7.83
CA LYS A 12 11.13 -4.92 -7.74
C LYS A 12 10.94 -3.42 -7.97
N LYS A 13 10.13 -3.00 -8.96
CA LYS A 13 9.80 -1.58 -9.18
C LYS A 13 9.03 -0.98 -8.00
N LEU A 14 8.04 -1.70 -7.46
CA LEU A 14 7.23 -1.25 -6.32
C LEU A 14 8.08 -1.08 -5.06
N LEU A 15 8.98 -2.02 -4.77
CA LEU A 15 9.93 -1.91 -3.66
C LEU A 15 10.90 -0.72 -3.82
N ASP A 16 11.40 -0.48 -5.03
CA ASP A 16 12.25 0.68 -5.34
C ASP A 16 11.47 2.01 -5.16
N LEU A 17 10.20 2.06 -5.59
CA LEU A 17 9.32 3.21 -5.40
C LEU A 17 9.00 3.46 -3.92
N LYS A 18 8.67 2.43 -3.14
CA LYS A 18 8.49 2.50 -1.67
C LYS A 18 9.76 3.06 -1.00
N ALA A 19 10.94 2.57 -1.37
CA ALA A 19 12.21 3.07 -0.84
C ALA A 19 12.48 4.54 -1.21
N GLN A 20 12.13 4.97 -2.43
CA GLN A 20 12.24 6.37 -2.85
C GLN A 20 11.31 7.29 -2.06
N ILE A 21 10.04 6.92 -1.87
CA ILE A 21 9.05 7.70 -1.10
C ILE A 21 9.50 7.84 0.36
N LEU A 22 9.88 6.73 1.01
CA LEU A 22 10.38 6.74 2.39
C LEU A 22 11.65 7.60 2.54
N SER A 23 12.57 7.54 1.57
CA SER A 23 13.78 8.38 1.57
C SER A 23 13.46 9.88 1.40
N ARG A 24 12.42 10.22 0.63
CA ARG A 24 11.97 11.61 0.46
C ARG A 24 11.37 12.16 1.74
N SER A 25 10.46 11.41 2.37
CA SER A 25 9.84 11.74 3.66
C SER A 25 10.90 12.01 4.75
N TYR A 26 11.90 11.13 4.88
CA TYR A 26 12.98 11.30 5.85
C TYR A 26 13.86 12.56 5.62
N GLN A 27 14.00 13.02 4.37
CA GLN A 27 14.77 14.23 4.09
C GLN A 27 14.03 15.49 4.56
N VAL A 28 12.71 15.56 4.33
CA VAL A 28 11.86 16.69 4.78
C VAL A 28 11.87 16.79 6.30
N SER A 29 11.86 15.66 7.03
CA SER A 29 11.86 15.66 8.51
C SER A 29 13.17 16.09 9.16
N ASN A 30 14.28 16.19 8.43
CA ASN A 30 15.63 16.42 8.98
C ASN A 30 16.24 17.79 8.58
N ILE A 31 15.43 18.73 8.07
CA ILE A 31 15.88 20.07 7.71
C ILE A 31 16.21 20.88 8.99
N PRO A 32 17.46 21.36 9.19
CA PRO A 32 17.82 22.11 10.39
C PRO A 32 17.09 23.45 10.49
N ASP A 33 16.55 23.77 11.68
CA ASP A 33 15.82 25.02 11.93
C ASP A 33 16.64 26.30 11.66
N GLU A 34 17.97 26.24 11.69
CA GLU A 34 18.86 27.39 11.57
C GLU A 34 18.94 28.00 10.15
N GLU A 35 18.44 27.31 9.11
CA GLU A 35 18.36 27.87 7.74
C GLU A 35 17.02 28.60 7.45
N LYS A 36 16.16 28.81 8.47
CA LYS A 36 14.89 29.54 8.35
C LYS A 36 15.08 31.07 8.27
N THR A 37 15.62 31.51 7.12
CA THR A 37 15.35 32.75 6.36
C THR A 37 15.24 34.11 7.07
N ASP A 38 15.87 35.10 6.46
CA ASP A 38 15.65 36.53 6.76
C ASP A 38 14.16 36.91 6.67
N VAL A 39 13.71 37.81 7.56
CA VAL A 39 12.30 38.08 7.88
C VAL A 39 11.52 38.68 6.70
N PHE A 40 12.20 39.07 5.63
CA PHE A 40 11.62 39.72 4.46
C PHE A 40 10.98 38.76 3.43
N ASP A 41 11.18 37.44 3.54
CA ASP A 41 10.73 36.45 2.53
C ASP A 41 9.72 35.42 3.08
N MET A 42 9.07 35.72 4.20
CA MET A 42 8.12 34.82 4.88
C MET A 42 7.01 34.28 3.95
N THR A 43 6.46 35.13 3.08
CA THR A 43 5.39 34.74 2.14
C THR A 43 5.83 33.75 1.06
N SER A 44 7.14 33.64 0.81
CA SER A 44 7.69 32.65 -0.12
C SER A 44 7.95 31.34 0.61
N VAL A 45 8.44 31.41 1.86
CA VAL A 45 8.67 30.25 2.73
C VAL A 45 7.37 29.53 3.07
N GLU A 46 6.29 30.27 3.37
CA GLU A 46 4.96 29.71 3.62
C GLU A 46 4.48 28.88 2.41
N LYS A 47 4.50 29.46 1.21
CA LYS A 47 4.10 28.77 -0.03
C LYS A 47 4.96 27.55 -0.36
N ILE A 48 6.25 27.58 -0.03
CA ILE A 48 7.13 26.41 -0.19
C ILE A 48 6.68 25.29 0.75
N ARG A 49 6.38 25.59 2.01
CA ARG A 49 5.84 24.61 2.97
C ARG A 49 4.49 24.07 2.54
N ASP A 50 3.59 24.89 2.02
CA ASP A 50 2.29 24.44 1.52
C ASP A 50 2.47 23.39 0.41
N VAL A 51 3.40 23.64 -0.53
CA VAL A 51 3.75 22.70 -1.61
C VAL A 51 4.41 21.43 -1.06
N GLU A 52 5.28 21.54 -0.05
CA GLU A 52 5.91 20.39 0.64
C GLU A 52 4.86 19.54 1.38
N HIS A 53 3.89 20.16 2.05
CA HIS A 53 2.79 19.46 2.72
C HIS A 53 1.91 18.72 1.72
N ILE A 54 1.50 19.36 0.61
CA ILE A 54 0.73 18.70 -0.46
C ILE A 54 1.52 17.51 -1.05
N ALA A 55 2.82 17.70 -1.33
CA ALA A 55 3.67 16.63 -1.83
C ALA A 55 3.82 15.45 -0.85
N SER A 56 3.85 15.73 0.45
CA SER A 56 3.88 14.71 1.51
C SER A 56 2.56 13.93 1.62
N SER A 57 1.41 14.59 1.52
CA SER A 57 0.10 13.91 1.48
C SER A 57 0.00 12.94 0.29
N ILE A 58 0.44 13.39 -0.90
CA ILE A 58 0.48 12.55 -2.11
C ILE A 58 1.45 11.36 -1.93
N ASP A 59 2.58 11.54 -1.24
CA ASP A 59 3.49 10.43 -0.90
C ASP A 59 2.82 9.39 0.00
N VAL A 60 2.04 9.81 1.01
CA VAL A 60 1.32 8.89 1.91
C VAL A 60 0.24 8.10 1.14
N GLU A 61 -0.51 8.75 0.26
CA GLU A 61 -1.52 8.08 -0.58
C GLU A 61 -0.87 7.10 -1.57
N THR A 62 0.18 7.51 -2.26
CA THR A 62 0.89 6.64 -3.22
C THR A 62 1.61 5.48 -2.52
N LEU A 63 2.16 5.68 -1.31
CA LEU A 63 2.73 4.61 -0.50
C LEU A 63 1.69 3.52 -0.20
N LYS A 64 0.50 3.91 0.28
CA LYS A 64 -0.63 2.98 0.51
C LYS A 64 -1.02 2.19 -0.74
N MET A 65 -1.04 2.85 -1.92
CA MET A 65 -1.31 2.15 -3.19
C MET A 65 -0.19 1.18 -3.58
N VAL A 66 1.07 1.51 -3.29
CA VAL A 66 2.24 0.65 -3.55
C VAL A 66 2.24 -0.57 -2.63
N GLU A 67 1.91 -0.41 -1.35
CA GLU A 67 1.82 -1.50 -0.37
C GLU A 67 0.71 -2.48 -0.73
N HIS A 68 -0.50 -1.97 -0.98
CA HIS A 68 -1.62 -2.77 -1.47
C HIS A 68 -1.31 -3.48 -2.81
N ALA A 69 -0.51 -2.87 -3.70
CA ALA A 69 -0.07 -3.53 -4.93
C ALA A 69 0.93 -4.68 -4.68
N ILE A 70 1.74 -4.62 -3.62
CA ILE A 70 2.65 -5.69 -3.19
C ILE A 70 1.86 -6.86 -2.59
N GLU A 71 0.93 -6.59 -1.66
CA GLU A 71 0.00 -7.58 -1.09
C GLU A 71 -0.79 -8.34 -2.18
N LYS A 72 -1.18 -7.62 -3.24
CA LYS A 72 -1.84 -8.21 -4.41
C LYS A 72 -0.96 -9.14 -5.24
N ILE A 73 0.34 -8.87 -5.31
CA ILE A 73 1.29 -9.77 -5.99
C ILE A 73 1.45 -11.06 -5.17
N GLU A 74 1.43 -10.96 -3.84
CA GLU A 74 1.61 -12.08 -2.91
C GLU A 74 0.34 -12.95 -2.81
N SER A 75 -0.84 -12.33 -2.74
CA SER A 75 -2.14 -13.03 -2.85
C SER A 75 -2.44 -13.56 -4.26
N GLY A 76 -1.63 -13.22 -5.28
CA GLY A 76 -1.81 -13.65 -6.66
C GLY A 76 -2.99 -12.98 -7.40
N SER A 77 -3.57 -11.93 -6.83
CA SER A 77 -4.69 -11.15 -7.38
C SER A 77 -4.26 -9.93 -8.22
N TYR A 78 -2.95 -9.70 -8.35
CA TYR A 78 -2.39 -8.57 -9.09
C TYR A 78 -2.77 -8.55 -10.57
N GLY A 79 -3.05 -7.36 -11.10
CA GLY A 79 -3.38 -7.12 -12.50
C GLY A 79 -4.86 -7.31 -12.85
N PHE A 80 -5.76 -7.41 -11.87
CA PHE A 80 -7.21 -7.34 -12.04
C PHE A 80 -7.77 -6.06 -11.40
N CYS A 81 -8.73 -5.42 -12.08
CA CYS A 81 -9.43 -4.24 -11.60
C CYS A 81 -10.32 -4.57 -10.41
N GLU A 82 -10.25 -3.78 -9.33
CA GLU A 82 -11.04 -4.01 -8.11
C GLU A 82 -12.53 -3.76 -8.30
N PHE A 83 -12.90 -2.84 -9.19
CA PHE A 83 -14.28 -2.45 -9.40
C PHE A 83 -15.05 -3.42 -10.32
N CYS A 84 -14.40 -3.88 -11.40
CA CYS A 84 -15.05 -4.69 -12.45
C CYS A 84 -14.48 -6.10 -12.65
N GLY A 85 -13.36 -6.46 -11.99
CA GLY A 85 -12.72 -7.78 -12.10
C GLY A 85 -12.01 -8.06 -13.42
N VAL A 86 -11.92 -7.10 -14.35
CA VAL A 86 -11.29 -7.27 -15.67
C VAL A 86 -9.75 -7.20 -15.57
N GLU A 87 -9.02 -7.96 -16.41
CA GLU A 87 -7.54 -7.84 -16.53
C GLU A 87 -7.16 -6.40 -16.91
N ILE A 88 -6.21 -5.80 -16.18
CA ILE A 88 -5.66 -4.47 -16.46
C ILE A 88 -4.56 -4.61 -17.54
N ASP A 89 -4.54 -3.67 -18.49
CA ASP A 89 -3.55 -3.66 -19.57
C ASP A 89 -2.10 -3.68 -19.06
N LYS A 90 -1.31 -4.60 -19.63
CA LYS A 90 0.11 -4.76 -19.25
C LYS A 90 0.92 -3.49 -19.47
N GLU A 91 0.59 -2.69 -20.47
CA GLU A 91 1.25 -1.40 -20.73
C GLU A 91 1.00 -0.41 -19.58
N ARG A 92 -0.23 -0.33 -19.06
CA ARG A 92 -0.56 0.48 -17.87
C ARG A 92 0.18 -0.01 -16.63
N LEU A 93 0.24 -1.32 -16.39
CA LEU A 93 0.97 -1.93 -15.27
C LEU A 93 2.51 -1.78 -15.36
N ILE A 94 3.05 -1.53 -16.56
CA ILE A 94 4.49 -1.24 -16.75
C ILE A 94 4.80 0.20 -16.35
N GLU A 95 3.93 1.14 -16.72
CA GLU A 95 4.11 2.58 -16.48
C GLU A 95 3.76 2.95 -15.04
N VAL A 96 2.58 2.52 -14.56
CA VAL A 96 2.06 2.81 -13.21
C VAL A 96 1.73 1.48 -12.52
N PRO A 97 2.69 0.87 -11.80
CA PRO A 97 2.54 -0.48 -11.25
C PRO A 97 1.63 -0.59 -10.02
N TYR A 98 1.15 0.52 -9.47
CA TYR A 98 0.32 0.57 -8.26
C TYR A 98 -1.17 0.86 -8.56
N VAL A 99 -1.60 0.74 -9.83
CA VAL A 99 -3.00 1.02 -10.22
C VAL A 99 -3.98 -0.04 -9.70
N ARG A 100 -5.10 0.43 -9.15
CA ARG A 100 -6.21 -0.38 -8.60
C ARG A 100 -7.30 -0.71 -9.62
N TYR A 101 -7.45 0.14 -10.65
CA TYR A 101 -8.58 0.14 -11.58
C TYR A 101 -8.16 0.08 -13.05
N CYS A 102 -9.03 -0.44 -13.93
CA CYS A 102 -8.87 -0.34 -15.39
C CYS A 102 -9.15 1.10 -15.88
N ILE A 103 -8.96 1.37 -17.17
CA ILE A 103 -9.14 2.73 -17.73
C ILE A 103 -10.60 3.17 -17.59
N ASP A 104 -11.54 2.34 -18.03
CA ASP A 104 -12.98 2.67 -18.00
C ASP A 104 -13.55 2.87 -16.59
N CYS A 105 -12.92 2.29 -15.56
CA CYS A 105 -13.33 2.49 -14.16
C CYS A 105 -12.66 3.73 -13.55
N GLN A 106 -11.41 3.99 -13.92
CA GLN A 106 -10.71 5.21 -13.52
C GLN A 106 -11.41 6.47 -14.08
N GLU A 107 -11.76 6.46 -15.37
CA GLU A 107 -12.46 7.58 -16.01
C GLU A 107 -13.82 7.88 -15.36
N LYS A 108 -14.56 6.84 -14.93
CA LYS A 108 -15.84 7.03 -14.23
C LYS A 108 -15.67 7.69 -12.86
N LEU A 109 -14.71 7.21 -12.07
CA LEU A 109 -14.40 7.80 -10.76
C LEU A 109 -13.97 9.27 -10.91
N GLU A 110 -13.17 9.60 -11.92
CA GLU A 110 -12.76 10.98 -12.20
C GLU A 110 -13.93 11.87 -12.65
N ILE A 111 -14.90 11.34 -13.41
CA ILE A 111 -16.13 12.06 -13.79
C ILE A 111 -17.04 12.27 -12.57
N GLU A 112 -17.20 11.26 -11.72
CA GLU A 112 -18.02 11.34 -10.49
C GLU A 112 -17.41 12.34 -9.49
N GLU A 113 -16.08 12.32 -9.29
CA GLU A 113 -15.38 13.29 -8.43
C GLU A 113 -15.49 14.73 -8.97
N GLN A 114 -15.40 14.91 -10.30
CA GLN A 114 -15.59 16.22 -10.94
C GLN A 114 -17.03 16.71 -10.80
N ALA A 115 -18.04 15.84 -10.94
CA ALA A 115 -19.44 16.19 -10.75
C ALA A 115 -19.71 16.66 -9.31
N LEU A 116 -19.20 15.94 -8.31
CA LEU A 116 -19.31 16.32 -6.89
C LEU A 116 -18.64 17.68 -6.60
N LYS A 117 -17.48 17.96 -7.21
CA LYS A 117 -16.83 19.28 -7.08
C LYS A 117 -17.66 20.40 -7.69
N VAL A 118 -18.31 20.18 -8.83
CA VAL A 118 -19.23 21.16 -9.43
C VAL A 118 -20.44 21.41 -8.53
N GLU A 119 -21.01 20.38 -7.90
CA GLU A 119 -22.12 20.54 -6.95
C GLU A 119 -21.74 21.31 -5.67
N MET A 120 -20.46 21.30 -5.29
CA MET A 120 -19.93 22.07 -4.15
C MET A 120 -19.49 23.50 -4.51
N GLU A 121 -19.13 23.77 -5.77
CA GLU A 121 -18.77 25.11 -6.26
C GLU A 121 -19.98 25.93 -6.77
N LEU A 122 -21.15 25.29 -6.96
CA LEU A 122 -22.39 25.98 -7.32
C LEU A 122 -22.91 26.85 -6.16
N PRO A 123 -23.26 28.13 -6.41
CA PRO A 123 -23.85 28.99 -5.38
C PRO A 123 -25.21 28.45 -4.95
N GLU A 124 -25.61 28.75 -3.71
CA GLU A 124 -26.90 28.28 -3.14
C GLU A 124 -28.12 28.65 -4.01
N SER A 125 -28.04 29.74 -4.78
CA SER A 125 -29.09 30.17 -5.73
C SER A 125 -29.34 29.19 -6.88
N ASP A 126 -28.35 28.36 -7.22
CA ASP A 126 -28.38 27.48 -8.38
C ASP A 126 -28.62 26.01 -7.98
N ARG A 127 -28.67 25.73 -6.67
CA ARG A 127 -29.06 24.41 -6.13
C ARG A 127 -30.57 24.24 -6.27
N VAL A 128 -31.00 23.72 -7.43
CA VAL A 128 -32.38 23.30 -7.65
C VAL A 128 -32.77 22.21 -6.64
N SER A 129 -33.49 22.62 -5.59
CA SER A 129 -34.21 21.69 -4.72
C SER A 129 -35.30 21.02 -5.55
N PHE A 130 -35.03 19.83 -6.07
CA PHE A 130 -36.02 19.00 -6.73
C PHE A 130 -36.94 18.38 -5.67
N SER A 131 -37.83 19.20 -5.10
CA SER A 131 -39.01 18.71 -4.41
C SER A 131 -39.84 17.88 -5.39
N ASP A 132 -40.41 16.76 -4.94
CA ASP A 132 -41.11 15.73 -5.75
C ASP A 132 -42.44 16.18 -6.42
N GLU A 133 -42.53 17.42 -6.90
CA GLU A 133 -43.63 17.93 -7.71
C GLU A 133 -43.15 18.27 -9.12
N GLU A 134 -43.94 17.87 -10.12
CA GLU A 134 -43.70 18.01 -11.58
C GLU A 134 -42.76 16.98 -12.25
N ILE A 135 -43.06 15.69 -12.03
CA ILE A 135 -43.18 14.76 -13.16
C ILE A 135 -44.66 14.68 -13.58
N THR A 136 -45.16 15.73 -14.21
CA THR A 136 -46.44 15.68 -14.95
C THR A 136 -46.18 15.07 -16.32
N GLN A 137 -46.52 13.79 -16.47
CA GLN A 137 -46.55 13.15 -17.79
C GLN A 137 -47.77 13.66 -18.58
N ASP A 138 -47.56 14.70 -19.38
CA ASP A 138 -48.50 15.10 -20.43
C ASP A 138 -48.47 14.08 -21.60
N GLU A 139 -48.99 12.87 -21.35
CA GLU A 139 -49.52 11.99 -22.40
C GLU A 139 -51.05 11.96 -22.29
N GLU A 140 -51.72 12.77 -23.13
CA GLU A 140 -53.18 12.79 -23.25
C GLU A 140 -53.74 11.44 -23.74
N VAL A 141 -54.54 10.76 -22.92
CA VAL A 141 -55.43 9.67 -23.38
C VAL A 141 -56.87 9.87 -22.87
N SER A 142 -57.65 10.51 -23.73
CA SER A 142 -59.11 10.42 -23.95
C SER A 142 -60.05 9.83 -22.87
N GLU A 143 -61.00 10.67 -22.42
CA GLU A 143 -62.44 10.42 -22.21
C GLU A 143 -62.94 9.10 -21.53
N GLU A 144 -63.60 9.20 -20.37
CA GLU A 144 -65.08 9.08 -20.25
C GLU A 144 -65.65 9.20 -18.80
N LYS A 145 -66.55 10.19 -18.61
CA LYS A 145 -67.84 10.20 -17.86
C LYS A 145 -68.05 9.62 -16.43
N LEU A 146 -68.67 10.51 -15.61
CA LEU A 146 -69.90 10.37 -14.77
C LEU A 146 -69.85 10.04 -13.26
N GLY A 147 -70.62 10.86 -12.49
CA GLY A 147 -71.21 10.61 -11.15
C GLY A 147 -70.41 11.12 -9.94
N GLU A 148 -70.96 11.64 -8.84
CA GLU A 148 -72.24 12.25 -8.41
C GLU A 148 -72.12 12.61 -6.90
N GLU A 149 -72.73 13.73 -6.45
CA GLU A 149 -72.98 14.30 -5.07
C GLU A 149 -71.82 14.33 -4.01
N GLU A 150 -71.70 15.22 -3.01
CA GLU A 150 -72.41 16.43 -2.47
C GLU A 150 -71.33 17.51 -2.12
N GLY A 151 -71.58 18.77 -1.73
CA GLY A 151 -72.86 19.50 -1.58
C GLY A 151 -72.80 20.82 -0.76
N LEU A 152 -71.86 21.01 0.19
CA LEU A 152 -71.98 21.99 1.29
C LEU A 152 -70.94 23.14 1.25
N ARG A 153 -71.16 24.40 1.65
CA ARG A 153 -72.24 25.41 1.53
C ARG A 153 -71.69 26.71 2.17
N VAL A 154 -71.68 27.82 1.41
CA VAL A 154 -71.57 29.26 1.82
C VAL A 154 -70.42 29.81 2.72
N SER A 155 -69.76 30.84 2.20
CA SER A 155 -69.22 32.03 2.90
C SER A 155 -70.36 32.87 3.58
N PRO A 156 -70.14 33.89 4.45
CA PRO A 156 -69.18 34.99 4.25
C PRO A 156 -68.50 35.62 5.48
N GLU A 157 -67.52 36.47 5.18
CA GLU A 157 -67.15 37.78 5.80
C GLU A 157 -67.50 38.07 7.27
N SER A 158 -66.45 38.36 8.06
CA SER A 158 -66.45 39.49 9.01
C SER A 158 -65.06 40.09 9.19
N GLU A 159 -64.99 41.40 8.98
CA GLU A 159 -64.07 42.38 9.60
C GLU A 159 -63.90 42.10 11.12
N GLU A 160 -62.85 42.50 11.85
CA GLU A 160 -61.78 43.50 11.63
C GLU A 160 -60.64 43.26 12.66
N GLU A 161 -59.73 44.24 12.82
CA GLU A 161 -58.76 44.46 13.91
C GLU A 161 -57.33 43.88 13.74
N GLU A 162 -56.39 44.83 13.59
CA GLU A 162 -54.94 44.67 13.64
C GLU A 162 -54.48 44.68 15.12
N GLU A 163 -53.78 43.65 15.58
CA GLU A 163 -52.93 43.74 16.78
C GLU A 163 -51.47 43.50 16.34
N GLU A 164 -50.62 44.51 16.56
CA GLU A 164 -49.16 44.39 16.44
C GLU A 164 -48.65 43.55 17.62
N GLU A 165 -48.39 42.25 17.42
CA GLU A 165 -47.66 41.46 18.42
C GLU A 165 -46.20 41.92 18.48
N GLU A 166 -45.89 42.68 19.53
CA GLU A 166 -44.54 42.99 20.00
C GLU A 166 -43.88 41.69 20.47
N LEU A 167 -43.20 40.99 19.56
CA LEU A 167 -42.47 39.75 19.87
C LEU A 167 -41.37 40.05 20.88
N GLU A 168 -41.55 39.57 22.12
CA GLU A 168 -40.51 39.57 23.14
C GLU A 168 -39.30 38.74 22.66
N GLU A 169 -38.12 39.37 22.59
CA GLU A 169 -36.85 38.65 22.55
C GLU A 169 -36.75 37.80 23.82
N THR A 170 -37.07 36.52 23.71
CA THR A 170 -36.84 35.52 24.75
C THR A 170 -35.72 34.59 24.29
N ASP A 171 -34.76 34.36 25.19
CA ASP A 171 -33.46 33.78 24.88
C ASP A 171 -33.56 32.31 24.41
N LEU A 172 -33.49 32.08 23.10
CA LEU A 172 -33.34 30.74 22.50
C LEU A 172 -31.86 30.34 22.28
N ALA A 173 -30.93 30.97 23.01
CA ALA A 173 -29.49 30.80 22.85
C ALA A 173 -28.83 29.78 23.81
N GLU A 174 -29.61 29.05 24.63
CA GLU A 174 -29.06 28.17 25.68
C GLU A 174 -29.40 26.66 25.54
N GLU A 175 -30.14 26.22 24.51
CA GLU A 175 -30.43 24.77 24.31
C GLU A 175 -29.64 24.08 23.16
N GLU A 176 -29.03 24.80 22.21
CA GLU A 176 -28.18 24.16 21.17
C GLU A 176 -26.79 23.75 21.70
N HIS A 177 -26.22 24.52 22.64
CA HIS A 177 -24.89 24.24 23.20
C HIS A 177 -24.81 23.00 24.10
N GLY A 178 -25.96 22.41 24.48
CA GLY A 178 -26.00 21.14 25.22
C GLY A 178 -25.71 19.92 24.34
N ILE A 179 -26.03 19.99 23.04
CA ILE A 179 -25.97 18.83 22.13
C ILE A 179 -24.61 18.77 21.43
N GLU A 180 -24.10 19.89 20.89
CA GLU A 180 -22.76 19.93 20.26
C GLU A 180 -21.64 19.48 21.22
N SER A 181 -21.72 19.87 22.50
CA SER A 181 -20.70 19.49 23.48
C SER A 181 -20.78 18.02 23.91
N GLN A 182 -21.92 17.34 23.73
CA GLN A 182 -22.05 15.90 24.03
C GLN A 182 -21.63 15.06 22.83
N VAL A 183 -21.99 15.46 21.61
CA VAL A 183 -21.55 14.78 20.37
C VAL A 183 -20.02 14.82 20.24
N LEU A 184 -19.39 15.96 20.54
CA LEU A 184 -17.92 16.07 20.54
C LEU A 184 -17.21 15.23 21.62
N GLU A 185 -17.88 14.88 22.72
CA GLU A 185 -17.29 13.98 23.74
C GLU A 185 -17.48 12.50 23.36
N GLU A 186 -18.64 12.12 22.80
CA GLU A 186 -18.90 10.75 22.34
C GLU A 186 -18.07 10.37 21.08
N GLU A 187 -17.93 11.27 20.09
CA GLU A 187 -17.08 11.04 18.91
C GLU A 187 -15.60 10.88 19.30
N VAL A 188 -15.11 11.67 20.26
CA VAL A 188 -13.73 11.61 20.76
C VAL A 188 -13.48 10.39 21.67
N GLU A 189 -14.52 9.69 22.14
CA GLU A 189 -14.39 8.41 22.84
C GLU A 189 -14.42 7.23 21.84
N PHE A 190 -15.29 7.27 20.83
CA PHE A 190 -15.35 6.28 19.74
C PHE A 190 -14.04 6.19 18.95
N ASP A 191 -13.43 7.33 18.59
CA ASP A 191 -12.14 7.37 17.88
C ASP A 191 -10.98 6.78 18.70
N LYS A 192 -11.05 6.80 20.04
CA LYS A 192 -10.03 6.16 20.89
C LYS A 192 -10.18 4.65 20.89
N GLU A 193 -11.40 4.14 21.00
CA GLU A 193 -11.67 2.70 21.03
C GLU A 193 -11.34 2.04 19.69
N ILE A 194 -11.68 2.68 18.57
CA ILE A 194 -11.24 2.27 17.22
C ILE A 194 -9.71 2.29 17.12
N LYS A 195 -9.07 3.35 17.60
CA LYS A 195 -7.60 3.47 17.52
C LYS A 195 -6.87 2.44 18.36
N GLU A 196 -7.34 2.14 19.57
CA GLU A 196 -6.75 1.11 20.44
C GLU A 196 -6.93 -0.29 19.83
N GLN A 197 -8.09 -0.59 19.24
CA GLN A 197 -8.32 -1.83 18.49
C GLN A 197 -7.41 -1.96 17.25
N VAL A 198 -7.23 -0.88 16.50
CA VAL A 198 -6.32 -0.85 15.34
C VAL A 198 -4.85 -0.96 15.76
N GLU A 199 -4.43 -0.34 16.86
CA GLU A 199 -3.08 -0.49 17.41
C GLU A 199 -2.82 -1.93 17.90
N GLU A 200 -3.78 -2.58 18.57
CA GLU A 200 -3.67 -4.01 18.94
C GLU A 200 -3.65 -4.95 17.72
N GLU A 201 -4.49 -4.72 16.70
CA GLU A 201 -4.53 -5.55 15.49
C GLU A 201 -3.25 -5.40 14.65
N ILE A 202 -2.70 -4.18 14.58
CA ILE A 202 -1.38 -3.90 13.99
C ILE A 202 -0.26 -4.60 14.78
N GLU A 203 -0.25 -4.53 16.12
CA GLU A 203 0.75 -5.26 16.93
C GLU A 203 0.64 -6.79 16.77
N GLU A 204 -0.56 -7.33 16.58
CA GLU A 204 -0.75 -8.76 16.29
C GLU A 204 -0.27 -9.14 14.88
N GLU A 205 -0.48 -8.32 13.85
CA GLU A 205 0.07 -8.55 12.51
C GLU A 205 1.60 -8.45 12.50
N PHE A 206 2.21 -7.41 13.09
CA PHE A 206 3.68 -7.34 13.21
C PHE A 206 4.26 -8.54 13.97
N ARG A 207 3.59 -9.03 15.03
CA ARG A 207 4.00 -10.23 15.77
C ARG A 207 3.84 -11.52 14.96
N LYS A 208 2.97 -11.54 13.94
CA LYS A 208 2.88 -12.64 12.96
C LYS A 208 4.00 -12.51 11.93
N GLU A 209 4.23 -11.32 11.37
CA GLU A 209 5.31 -11.05 10.39
C GLU A 209 6.69 -11.39 10.95
N ASP A 210 7.08 -10.85 12.12
CA ASP A 210 8.34 -11.19 12.82
C ASP A 210 8.52 -12.72 12.96
N LYS A 211 7.41 -13.42 13.23
CA LYS A 211 7.40 -14.88 13.44
C LYS A 211 7.47 -15.66 12.12
N TYR A 212 7.02 -15.10 11.01
CA TYR A 212 7.22 -15.68 9.69
C TYR A 212 8.63 -15.39 9.16
N GLU A 213 9.24 -14.23 9.46
CA GLU A 213 10.65 -13.95 9.16
C GLU A 213 11.58 -14.92 9.93
N ASP A 214 11.32 -15.19 11.21
CA ASP A 214 12.05 -16.20 12.00
C ASP A 214 11.96 -17.62 11.40
N GLU A 215 10.78 -18.00 10.85
CA GLU A 215 10.58 -19.31 10.20
C GLU A 215 11.27 -19.38 8.82
N GLU A 216 11.28 -18.29 8.03
CA GLU A 216 11.98 -18.22 6.73
C GLU A 216 13.51 -18.18 6.89
N GLU A 217 14.05 -17.51 7.92
CA GLU A 217 15.49 -17.57 8.26
C GLU A 217 15.95 -18.99 8.67
N GLU A 218 15.14 -19.79 9.37
CA GLU A 218 15.50 -21.19 9.69
C GLU A 218 15.56 -22.08 8.43
N GLU A 219 14.62 -21.92 7.48
CA GLU A 219 14.65 -22.69 6.22
C GLU A 219 15.87 -22.34 5.35
N ASP A 220 16.22 -21.05 5.24
CA ASP A 220 17.40 -20.58 4.50
C ASP A 220 18.72 -21.09 5.14
N LEU A 221 18.76 -21.21 6.47
CA LEU A 221 19.89 -21.78 7.19
C LEU A 221 20.02 -23.30 6.96
N GLU A 222 18.92 -24.05 6.89
CA GLU A 222 18.93 -25.47 6.51
C GLU A 222 19.43 -25.66 5.06
N GLU A 223 18.92 -24.89 4.09
CA GLU A 223 19.38 -24.88 2.68
C GLU A 223 20.89 -24.67 2.61
N VAL A 224 21.42 -23.63 3.28
CA VAL A 224 22.85 -23.33 3.32
C VAL A 224 23.67 -24.45 3.99
N GLU A 225 23.14 -25.13 5.01
CA GLU A 225 23.82 -26.29 5.61
C GLU A 225 23.80 -27.52 4.69
N THR A 226 22.69 -27.81 3.98
CA THR A 226 22.62 -28.93 3.02
C THR A 226 23.58 -28.70 1.85
N GLU A 227 23.67 -27.48 1.32
CA GLU A 227 24.66 -27.05 0.33
C GLU A 227 26.10 -27.29 0.82
N ARG A 228 26.41 -26.84 2.04
CA ARG A 228 27.73 -27.02 2.67
C ARG A 228 28.06 -28.51 2.88
N ARG A 229 27.08 -29.33 3.29
CA ARG A 229 27.19 -30.80 3.39
C ARG A 229 27.45 -31.43 2.02
N ALA A 230 26.75 -31.02 0.97
CA ALA A 230 26.94 -31.49 -0.41
C ALA A 230 28.31 -31.09 -1.00
N LYS A 231 28.75 -29.84 -0.80
CA LYS A 231 30.08 -29.35 -1.19
C LYS A 231 31.19 -30.16 -0.50
N ARG A 232 31.09 -30.37 0.82
CA ARG A 232 32.01 -31.23 1.59
C ARG A 232 32.01 -32.68 1.10
N ALA A 233 30.84 -33.24 0.74
CA ALA A 233 30.72 -34.59 0.21
C ALA A 233 31.42 -34.77 -1.15
N LYS A 234 31.35 -33.76 -2.04
CA LYS A 234 32.04 -33.74 -3.34
C LYS A 234 33.57 -33.65 -3.20
N GLU A 235 34.08 -32.82 -2.29
CA GLU A 235 35.54 -32.67 -2.07
C GLU A 235 36.22 -33.85 -1.35
N LYS A 236 35.52 -34.50 -0.41
CA LYS A 236 36.05 -35.60 0.43
C LYS A 236 36.71 -36.74 -0.38
N PRO A 237 36.10 -37.30 -1.45
CA PRO A 237 36.74 -38.33 -2.27
C PRO A 237 37.97 -37.81 -3.03
N GLU A 238 37.99 -36.55 -3.47
CA GLU A 238 39.14 -35.97 -4.17
C GLU A 238 40.34 -35.78 -3.22
N LYS A 239 40.10 -35.22 -2.03
CA LYS A 239 41.09 -35.09 -0.96
C LYS A 239 41.68 -36.47 -0.58
N ILE A 240 40.87 -37.53 -0.60
CA ILE A 240 41.33 -38.93 -0.40
C ILE A 240 42.16 -39.44 -1.58
N LYS A 241 41.72 -39.21 -2.83
CA LYS A 241 42.49 -39.57 -4.05
C LYS A 241 43.87 -38.90 -4.05
N MET A 242 43.95 -37.60 -3.72
CA MET A 242 45.23 -36.88 -3.63
C MET A 242 46.15 -37.46 -2.53
N LYS A 243 45.62 -37.77 -1.34
CA LYS A 243 46.40 -38.42 -0.26
C LYS A 243 46.97 -39.78 -0.71
N LYS A 244 46.14 -40.65 -1.31
CA LYS A 244 46.58 -41.96 -1.85
C LYS A 244 47.65 -41.80 -2.94
N ALA A 245 47.50 -40.83 -3.85
CA ALA A 245 48.50 -40.55 -4.88
C ALA A 245 49.85 -40.05 -4.32
N LYS A 246 49.83 -39.19 -3.29
CA LYS A 246 51.04 -38.72 -2.59
C LYS A 246 51.77 -39.87 -1.90
N GLU A 247 51.07 -40.78 -1.23
CA GLU A 247 51.69 -41.97 -0.62
C GLU A 247 52.24 -42.96 -1.65
N LEU A 248 51.53 -43.18 -2.77
CA LEU A 248 52.04 -44.02 -3.86
C LEU A 248 53.35 -43.45 -4.46
N LYS A 249 53.44 -42.13 -4.65
CA LYS A 249 54.68 -41.46 -5.09
C LYS A 249 55.82 -41.64 -4.07
N LYS A 250 55.56 -41.48 -2.77
CA LYS A 250 56.55 -41.77 -1.70
C LYS A 250 57.00 -43.24 -1.72
N ALA A 251 56.08 -44.18 -1.89
CA ALA A 251 56.38 -45.61 -1.94
C ALA A 251 57.25 -45.98 -3.15
N LYS A 252 56.96 -45.44 -4.34
CA LYS A 252 57.82 -45.59 -5.55
C LYS A 252 59.24 -45.07 -5.29
N LYS A 253 59.39 -43.84 -4.78
CA LYS A 253 60.69 -43.24 -4.42
C LYS A 253 61.46 -44.08 -3.39
N ARG A 254 60.79 -44.63 -2.37
CA ARG A 254 61.38 -45.57 -1.39
C ARG A 254 61.89 -46.86 -2.05
N LYS A 255 61.14 -47.45 -3.01
CA LYS A 255 61.57 -48.64 -3.76
C LYS A 255 62.81 -48.36 -4.62
N GLU A 256 62.89 -47.23 -5.30
CA GLU A 256 64.08 -46.82 -6.07
C GLU A 256 65.31 -46.63 -5.19
N ILE A 257 65.17 -45.95 -4.04
CA ILE A 257 66.27 -45.77 -3.09
C ILE A 257 66.78 -47.13 -2.57
N LYS A 258 65.87 -48.08 -2.30
CA LYS A 258 66.26 -49.46 -1.94
C LYS A 258 67.04 -50.14 -3.07
N LYS A 259 66.57 -50.07 -4.33
CA LYS A 259 67.28 -50.62 -5.50
C LYS A 259 68.68 -50.00 -5.66
N LYS A 260 68.79 -48.66 -5.63
CA LYS A 260 70.07 -47.94 -5.73
C LYS A 260 71.04 -48.32 -4.59
N LYS A 261 70.55 -48.42 -3.34
CA LYS A 261 71.37 -48.90 -2.20
C LYS A 261 71.83 -50.35 -2.36
N GLN A 262 71.02 -51.23 -2.94
CA GLN A 262 71.39 -52.62 -3.18
C GLN A 262 72.50 -52.72 -4.25
N ILE A 263 72.32 -52.07 -5.40
CA ILE A 263 73.35 -51.97 -6.45
C ILE A 263 74.68 -51.45 -5.89
N LEU A 264 74.64 -50.45 -5.00
CA LEU A 264 75.83 -49.90 -4.36
C LEU A 264 76.51 -50.91 -3.42
N LYS A 265 75.74 -51.72 -2.67
CA LYS A 265 76.28 -52.80 -1.83
C LYS A 265 76.94 -53.88 -2.69
N ASP A 266 76.33 -54.26 -3.80
CA ASP A 266 76.82 -55.34 -4.65
C ASP A 266 78.09 -54.90 -5.41
N LYS A 267 78.16 -53.64 -5.89
CA LYS A 267 79.41 -53.03 -6.40
C LYS A 267 80.52 -53.01 -5.34
N LYS A 268 80.21 -52.69 -4.08
CA LYS A 268 81.18 -52.73 -2.97
C LYS A 268 81.64 -54.15 -2.61
N LYS A 269 80.79 -55.17 -2.79
CA LYS A 269 81.17 -56.58 -2.62
C LYS A 269 82.07 -57.07 -3.76
N ALA A 270 81.77 -56.71 -5.00
CA ALA A 270 82.60 -57.04 -6.16
C ALA A 270 84.03 -56.47 -6.00
N LYS A 271 84.16 -55.20 -5.64
CA LYS A 271 85.47 -54.54 -5.39
C LYS A 271 86.23 -55.07 -4.14
N LYS A 272 85.64 -55.96 -3.34
CA LYS A 272 86.32 -56.68 -2.25
C LYS A 272 86.71 -58.12 -2.61
N ARG A 273 86.38 -58.58 -3.82
CA ARG A 273 86.70 -59.90 -4.37
C ARG A 273 87.71 -59.85 -5.53
N SER A 274 88.07 -58.64 -5.96
CA SER A 274 89.19 -58.28 -6.83
C SER A 274 90.33 -57.75 -5.99
#